data_AF-A0A0D0QKN2-F1
#
_entry.id   AF-A0A0D0QKN2-F1
#
_cell.length_a   1.000
_cell.length_b   1.000
_cell.length_c   1.000
_cell.angle_alpha   90.00
_cell.angle_beta   90.00
_cell.angle_gamma   90.00
#
_symmetry.space_group_name_H-M   'P 1'
#
loop_
_entity.id
_entity.type
_entity.pdbx_description
1 polymer ?
#
loop_
_entity_poly.entity_id
_entity_poly.type
_entity_poly.pdbx_seq_one_letter_code
_entity_poly.pdbx_strand_id
1 'polypeptide(L)'
;MNQEGRITIFRETMKLCKENSTLSQAIQNSIRNQLIIWQEDNIADIIHRYNKPANVVVTINRTMQAAKTYVQNGKKVCVLNFASSVTPGGGVVRGTTAQEESICRISTLYPAIADKTVEDFYMKHRELIRQKKMGRENLDDCIFTPGVVVFREDNFEMDVLPDNEWYSVDVITCAAPDLRFSPSDLKPFNPTEEELQKLHEQRWKKILSVAAKK
;
A
#
# COMPACT_ATOMS: atom_id res chain seq x y z
N MET A 1 11.74 13.18 14.54
CA MET A 1 12.06 13.46 13.13
C MET A 1 11.21 14.56 12.50
N ASN A 2 11.86 15.65 12.05
CA ASN A 2 11.27 16.73 11.25
C ASN A 2 11.16 16.34 9.75
N GLN A 3 10.72 17.27 8.88
CA GLN A 3 10.55 16.98 7.45
C GLN A 3 11.86 16.57 6.75
N GLU A 4 12.95 17.32 6.98
CA GLU A 4 14.24 17.01 6.38
C GLU A 4 14.75 15.63 6.82
N GLY A 5 14.61 15.29 8.10
CA GLY A 5 14.96 13.95 8.59
C GLY A 5 14.20 12.84 7.86
N ARG A 6 12.90 13.03 7.59
CA ARG A 6 12.11 12.04 6.85
C ARG A 6 12.57 11.89 5.40
N ILE A 7 12.99 12.99 4.77
CA ILE A 7 13.58 12.97 3.42
C ILE A 7 14.91 12.22 3.46
N THR A 8 15.75 12.45 4.46
CA THR A 8 17.03 11.75 4.66
C THR A 8 16.81 10.25 4.84
N ILE A 9 15.92 9.82 5.74
CA ILE A 9 15.58 8.39 5.92
C ILE A 9 15.12 7.76 4.60
N PHE A 10 14.29 8.46 3.83
CA PHE A 10 13.86 7.94 2.54
C PHE A 10 15.03 7.78 1.56
N ARG A 11 15.92 8.78 1.45
CA ARG A 11 17.11 8.70 0.59
C ARG A 11 18.04 7.56 1.01
N GLU A 12 18.28 7.39 2.30
CA GLU A 12 19.10 6.29 2.83
C GLU A 12 18.45 4.92 2.58
N THR A 13 17.14 4.82 2.72
CA THR A 13 16.37 3.60 2.40
C THR A 13 16.55 3.23 0.93
N MET A 14 16.42 4.19 0.02
CA MET A 14 16.66 3.97 -1.40
C MET A 14 18.11 3.58 -1.70
N LYS A 15 19.07 4.17 -1.00
CA LYS A 15 20.50 3.80 -1.09
C LYS A 15 20.72 2.34 -0.66
N LEU A 16 20.20 1.94 0.50
CA LEU A 16 20.29 0.57 1.00
C LEU A 16 19.62 -0.44 0.07
N CYS A 17 18.43 -0.13 -0.44
CA CYS A 17 17.73 -0.94 -1.44
C CYS A 17 18.56 -1.20 -2.71
N LYS A 18 19.42 -0.24 -3.09
CA LYS A 18 20.28 -0.34 -4.27
C LYS A 18 21.59 -1.08 -3.99
N GLU A 19 22.21 -0.82 -2.83
CA GLU A 19 23.56 -1.29 -2.50
C GLU A 19 23.56 -2.68 -1.84
N ASN A 20 22.51 -3.04 -1.11
CA ASN A 20 22.39 -4.36 -0.49
C ASN A 20 21.81 -5.37 -1.50
N SER A 21 22.56 -6.43 -1.78
CA SER A 21 22.19 -7.45 -2.77
C SER A 21 20.91 -8.20 -2.41
N THR A 22 20.69 -8.48 -1.12
CA THR A 22 19.47 -9.16 -0.64
C THR A 22 18.23 -8.30 -0.87
N LEU A 23 18.29 -7.01 -0.49
CA LEU A 23 17.17 -6.07 -0.71
C LEU A 23 16.90 -5.87 -2.21
N SER A 24 17.96 -5.68 -3.01
CA SER A 24 17.86 -5.53 -4.45
C SER A 24 17.22 -6.77 -5.10
N GLN A 25 17.61 -7.97 -4.70
CA GLN A 25 17.02 -9.21 -5.18
C GLN A 25 15.54 -9.35 -4.76
N ALA A 26 15.20 -8.96 -3.53
CA ALA A 26 13.82 -8.94 -3.05
C ALA A 26 12.94 -7.98 -3.86
N ILE A 27 13.46 -6.78 -4.21
CA ILE A 27 12.80 -5.82 -5.09
C ILE A 27 12.54 -6.43 -6.47
N GLN A 28 13.56 -7.04 -7.09
CA GLN A 28 13.40 -7.67 -8.40
C GLN A 28 12.38 -8.82 -8.37
N ASN A 29 12.35 -9.60 -7.29
CA ASN A 29 11.35 -10.64 -7.11
C ASN A 29 9.94 -10.05 -6.91
N SER A 30 9.81 -8.95 -6.17
CA SER A 30 8.53 -8.23 -6.01
C SER A 30 8.03 -7.71 -7.36
N ILE A 31 8.89 -7.01 -8.11
CA ILE A 31 8.58 -6.45 -9.43
C ILE A 31 8.19 -7.54 -10.44
N ARG A 32 8.89 -8.68 -10.45
CA ARG A 32 8.57 -9.78 -11.36
C ARG A 32 7.17 -10.36 -11.12
N ASN A 33 6.70 -10.34 -9.88
CA ASN A 33 5.48 -11.01 -9.46
C ASN A 33 4.34 -10.05 -9.08
N GLN A 34 4.56 -8.74 -9.14
CA GLN A 34 3.54 -7.76 -8.85
C GLN A 34 2.54 -7.64 -10.00
N LEU A 35 1.32 -7.25 -9.66
CA LEU A 35 0.20 -7.21 -10.60
C LEU A 35 -0.64 -5.97 -10.34
N ILE A 36 -1.02 -5.29 -11.42
CA ILE A 36 -2.16 -4.38 -11.37
C ILE A 36 -3.42 -5.24 -11.45
N ILE A 37 -4.39 -4.88 -10.61
CA ILE A 37 -5.70 -5.52 -10.52
C ILE A 37 -6.72 -4.41 -10.73
N TRP A 38 -7.29 -4.36 -11.92
CA TRP A 38 -8.26 -3.34 -12.29
C TRP A 38 -9.62 -3.64 -11.65
N GLN A 39 -10.44 -2.62 -11.43
CA GLN A 39 -11.79 -2.75 -10.88
C GLN A 39 -12.63 -3.71 -11.72
N GLU A 40 -12.44 -3.72 -13.05
CA GLU A 40 -13.12 -4.59 -14.00
C GLU A 40 -12.67 -6.06 -13.93
N ASP A 41 -11.51 -6.35 -13.33
CA ASP A 41 -10.98 -7.72 -13.26
C ASP A 41 -11.88 -8.60 -12.39
N ASN A 42 -12.38 -9.70 -12.96
CA ASN A 42 -13.19 -10.63 -12.19
C ASN A 42 -12.31 -11.50 -11.28
N ILE A 43 -12.20 -11.11 -10.01
CA ILE A 43 -11.62 -11.95 -8.99
C ILE A 43 -12.72 -12.90 -8.54
N ALA A 44 -12.85 -14.05 -9.22
CA ALA A 44 -13.83 -15.10 -8.89
C ALA A 44 -14.06 -15.21 -7.38
N ASP A 45 -15.33 -15.15 -6.99
CA ASP A 45 -15.74 -15.13 -5.60
C ASP A 45 -15.15 -16.33 -4.85
N ILE A 46 -14.54 -16.05 -3.69
CA ILE A 46 -14.17 -17.12 -2.77
C ILE A 46 -15.43 -17.49 -2.01
N ILE A 47 -16.17 -18.46 -2.55
CA ILE A 47 -17.42 -18.97 -1.98
C ILE A 47 -17.17 -19.76 -0.68
N HIS A 48 -15.91 -20.12 -0.40
CA HIS A 48 -15.55 -20.83 0.83
C HIS A 48 -15.53 -19.90 2.04
N ARG A 49 -16.68 -19.84 2.70
CA ARG A 49 -16.77 -19.37 4.09
C ARG A 49 -15.97 -20.32 4.96
N TYR A 50 -14.92 -19.81 5.61
CA TYR A 50 -14.17 -20.60 6.58
C TYR A 50 -15.11 -21.07 7.71
N ASN A 51 -14.94 -22.32 8.16
CA ASN A 51 -15.77 -22.91 9.22
C ASN A 51 -15.66 -22.18 10.57
N LYS A 52 -14.54 -21.47 10.79
CA LYS A 52 -14.31 -20.63 11.96
C LYS A 52 -14.43 -19.16 11.55
N PRO A 53 -15.10 -18.31 12.35
CA PRO A 53 -15.13 -16.88 12.09
C PRO A 53 -13.71 -16.30 12.11
N ALA A 54 -13.48 -15.26 11.31
CA ALA A 54 -12.23 -14.53 11.35
C ALA A 54 -12.03 -13.91 12.73
N ASN A 55 -10.82 -14.04 13.28
CA ASN A 55 -10.46 -13.34 14.52
C ASN A 55 -10.15 -11.87 14.16
N VAL A 56 -10.95 -10.94 14.68
CA VAL A 56 -10.77 -9.51 14.44
C VAL A 56 -10.18 -8.87 15.69
N VAL A 57 -9.01 -8.25 15.54
CA VAL A 57 -8.28 -7.63 16.64
C VAL A 57 -7.97 -6.18 16.27
N VAL A 58 -8.32 -5.26 17.16
CA VAL A 58 -8.03 -3.83 17.03
C VAL A 58 -6.90 -3.48 17.99
N THR A 59 -5.86 -2.82 17.47
CA THR A 59 -4.67 -2.43 18.26
C THR A 59 -4.26 -1.01 17.94
N ILE A 60 -3.42 -0.43 18.80
CA ILE A 60 -2.76 0.87 18.56
C ILE A 60 -1.48 0.74 17.74
N ASN A 61 -1.07 -0.49 17.38
CA ASN A 61 0.16 -0.73 16.66
C ASN A 61 0.08 -0.14 15.25
N ARG A 62 1.22 0.32 14.76
CA ARG A 62 1.38 0.68 13.35
C ARG A 62 1.33 -0.57 12.47
N THR A 63 1.12 -0.36 11.16
CA THR A 63 0.88 -1.44 10.20
C THR A 63 1.95 -2.52 10.26
N MET A 64 3.23 -2.15 10.23
CA MET A 64 4.33 -3.11 10.15
C MET A 64 4.69 -3.65 11.54
N GLN A 65 4.45 -2.89 12.62
CA GLN A 65 4.51 -3.43 14.00
C GLN A 65 3.52 -4.59 14.19
N ALA A 66 2.26 -4.41 13.76
CA ALA A 66 1.26 -5.48 13.82
C ALA A 66 1.66 -6.66 12.92
N ALA A 67 2.12 -6.39 11.70
CA ALA A 67 2.55 -7.43 10.76
C ALA A 67 3.72 -8.27 11.31
N LYS A 68 4.75 -7.64 11.89
CA LYS A 68 5.94 -8.30 12.46
C LYS A 68 5.54 -9.40 13.44
N THR A 69 4.59 -9.13 14.34
CA THR A 69 4.10 -10.12 15.30
C THR A 69 3.51 -11.36 14.62
N TYR A 70 2.71 -11.19 13.56
CA TYR A 70 2.12 -12.34 12.85
C TYR A 70 3.16 -13.10 12.02
N VAL A 71 4.10 -12.40 11.37
CA VAL A 71 5.19 -13.03 10.61
C VAL A 71 6.08 -13.87 11.54
N GLN A 72 6.45 -13.33 12.71
CA GLN A 72 7.25 -14.06 13.71
C GLN A 72 6.53 -15.31 14.24
N ASN A 73 5.20 -15.33 14.23
CA ASN A 73 4.39 -16.51 14.54
C ASN A 73 4.15 -17.44 13.34
N GLY A 74 4.98 -17.32 12.29
CA GLY A 74 4.95 -18.18 11.11
C GLY A 74 3.74 -17.98 10.20
N LYS A 75 3.06 -16.84 10.27
CA LYS A 75 1.93 -16.53 9.38
C LYS A 75 2.42 -15.87 8.09
N LYS A 76 1.76 -16.19 6.97
CA LYS A 76 1.81 -15.37 5.76
C LYS A 76 0.96 -14.13 6.01
N VAL A 77 1.53 -12.94 5.81
CA VAL A 77 0.90 -11.67 6.13
C VAL A 77 0.77 -10.82 4.88
N CYS A 78 -0.43 -10.28 4.66
CA CYS A 78 -0.69 -9.26 3.67
C CYS A 78 -1.17 -7.98 4.38
N VAL A 79 -0.61 -6.83 4.02
CA VAL A 79 -0.97 -5.52 4.59
C VAL A 79 -1.58 -4.62 3.51
N LEU A 80 -2.47 -3.72 3.94
CA LEU A 80 -3.04 -2.69 3.07
C LEU A 80 -2.23 -1.40 3.16
N ASN A 81 -1.70 -0.93 2.04
CA ASN A 81 -1.13 0.40 1.86
C ASN A 81 -2.24 1.40 1.48
N PHE A 82 -2.40 2.46 2.29
CA PHE A 82 -3.38 3.53 2.10
C PHE A 82 -2.88 4.51 1.04
N ALA A 83 -3.02 4.09 -0.21
CA ALA A 83 -2.26 4.63 -1.31
C ALA A 83 -2.79 5.97 -1.84
N SER A 84 -1.89 6.75 -2.43
CA SER A 84 -2.24 7.71 -3.46
C SER A 84 -2.64 6.99 -4.76
N SER A 85 -3.72 7.45 -5.40
CA SER A 85 -4.13 6.98 -6.73
C SER A 85 -3.22 7.49 -7.86
N VAL A 86 -2.36 8.50 -7.63
CA VAL A 86 -1.66 9.21 -8.72
C VAL A 86 -0.16 9.32 -8.56
N THR A 87 0.38 9.07 -7.37
CA THR A 87 1.81 9.21 -7.09
C THR A 87 2.29 8.01 -6.27
N PRO A 88 3.23 7.19 -6.77
CA PRO A 88 3.75 6.06 -6.02
C PRO A 88 4.41 6.54 -4.72
N GLY A 89 3.98 5.98 -3.59
CA GLY A 89 4.47 6.40 -2.28
C GLY A 89 4.00 7.80 -1.85
N GLY A 90 2.99 8.36 -2.52
CA GLY A 90 2.38 9.64 -2.15
C GLY A 90 3.38 10.78 -2.03
N GLY A 91 3.50 11.33 -0.82
CA GLY A 91 4.42 12.43 -0.50
C GLY A 91 5.79 12.00 0.04
N VAL A 92 6.19 10.73 -0.12
CA VAL A 92 7.38 10.20 0.59
C VAL A 92 8.65 10.97 0.29
N VAL A 93 8.86 11.35 -0.98
CA VAL A 93 10.00 12.13 -1.46
C VAL A 93 10.05 13.53 -0.83
N ARG A 94 8.88 14.07 -0.44
CA ARG A 94 8.72 15.38 0.18
C ARG A 94 8.76 15.32 1.72
N GLY A 95 8.96 14.13 2.30
CA GLY A 95 8.92 13.96 3.75
C GLY A 95 7.52 14.17 4.34
N THR A 96 6.46 13.88 3.59
CA THR A 96 5.09 13.85 4.14
C THR A 96 4.96 12.73 5.16
N THR A 97 4.07 12.91 6.13
CA THR A 97 3.75 11.89 7.14
C THR A 97 2.36 11.33 6.88
N ALA A 98 2.30 10.10 6.40
CA ALA A 98 1.12 9.25 6.44
C ALA A 98 1.56 7.78 6.46
N GLN A 99 0.60 6.86 6.38
CA GLN A 99 0.85 5.42 6.45
C GLN A 99 1.66 4.94 5.24
N GLU A 100 1.26 5.31 4.02
CA GLU A 100 1.97 4.96 2.79
C GLU A 100 3.44 5.41 2.82
N GLU A 101 3.69 6.68 3.16
CA GLU A 101 5.06 7.21 3.19
C GLU A 101 5.91 6.55 4.27
N SER A 102 5.29 6.11 5.38
CA SER A 102 5.99 5.39 6.43
C SER A 102 6.39 4.00 5.96
N ILE A 103 5.48 3.24 5.34
CA ILE A 103 5.78 1.93 4.75
C ILE A 103 6.89 2.06 3.69
N CYS A 104 6.80 3.06 2.82
CA CYS A 104 7.80 3.33 1.79
C CYS A 104 9.19 3.68 2.35
N ARG A 105 9.25 4.26 3.56
CA ARG A 105 10.51 4.60 4.23
C ARG A 105 11.17 3.44 4.95
N ILE A 106 10.45 2.36 5.25
CA ILE A 106 10.98 1.26 6.07
C ILE A 106 11.10 -0.08 5.34
N SER A 107 10.73 -0.11 4.07
CA SER A 107 10.61 -1.33 3.29
C SER A 107 11.04 -1.17 1.84
N THR A 108 11.06 -2.29 1.12
CA THR A 108 11.30 -2.33 -0.33
C THR A 108 10.08 -1.95 -1.17
N LEU A 109 8.98 -1.46 -0.58
CA LEU A 109 7.73 -1.17 -1.30
C LEU A 109 7.91 -0.10 -2.37
N TYR A 110 8.50 1.06 -2.03
CA TYR A 110 8.59 2.20 -2.94
C TYR A 110 9.27 1.85 -4.28
N PRO A 111 10.46 1.21 -4.30
CA PRO A 111 11.07 0.77 -5.56
C PRO A 111 10.15 -0.10 -6.42
N ALA A 112 9.33 -0.96 -5.81
CA ALA A 112 8.43 -1.85 -6.54
C ALA A 112 7.22 -1.10 -7.12
N ILE A 113 6.55 -0.26 -6.32
CA ILE A 113 5.38 0.50 -6.79
C ILE A 113 5.73 1.70 -7.68
N ALA A 114 6.99 2.12 -7.69
CA ALA A 114 7.50 3.15 -8.60
C ALA A 114 8.11 2.56 -9.89
N ASP A 115 8.12 1.22 -10.05
CA ASP A 115 8.64 0.56 -11.23
C ASP A 115 7.67 0.65 -12.43
N LYS A 116 8.24 0.63 -13.64
CA LYS A 116 7.49 0.69 -14.91
C LYS A 116 6.43 -0.40 -15.06
N THR A 117 6.60 -1.56 -14.44
CA THR A 117 5.64 -2.68 -14.52
C THR A 117 4.27 -2.37 -13.94
N VAL A 118 4.16 -1.34 -13.09
CA VAL A 118 2.88 -0.87 -12.53
C VAL A 118 2.61 0.61 -12.83
N GLU A 119 3.39 1.24 -13.72
CA GLU A 119 3.23 2.65 -14.07
C GLU A 119 1.86 2.96 -14.69
N ASP A 120 1.30 2.00 -15.45
CA ASP A 120 -0.03 2.08 -16.06
C ASP A 120 -1.14 2.38 -15.05
N PHE A 121 -1.02 1.89 -13.81
CA PHE A 121 -1.97 2.19 -12.72
C PHE A 121 -2.10 3.70 -12.51
N TYR A 122 -0.96 4.36 -12.26
CA TYR A 122 -0.95 5.79 -11.98
C TYR A 122 -1.20 6.62 -13.24
N MET A 123 -0.75 6.17 -14.42
CA MET A 123 -1.02 6.85 -15.69
C MET A 123 -2.52 6.87 -16.02
N LYS A 124 -3.21 5.72 -15.90
CA LYS A 124 -4.66 5.61 -16.09
C LYS A 124 -5.39 6.58 -15.16
N HIS A 125 -5.05 6.59 -13.87
CA HIS A 125 -5.72 7.43 -12.87
C HIS A 125 -5.50 8.92 -13.13
N ARG A 126 -4.27 9.34 -13.45
CA ARG A 126 -3.98 10.74 -13.84
C ARG A 126 -4.77 11.15 -15.08
N GLU A 127 -4.87 10.28 -16.08
CA GLU A 127 -5.62 10.55 -17.31
C GLU A 127 -7.13 10.64 -17.05
N LEU A 128 -7.70 9.74 -16.24
CA LEU A 128 -9.12 9.77 -15.90
C LEU A 128 -9.49 11.02 -15.09
N ILE A 129 -8.63 11.48 -14.18
CA ILE A 129 -8.81 12.76 -13.48
C ILE A 129 -8.78 13.91 -14.49
N ARG A 130 -7.81 13.93 -15.41
CA ARG A 130 -7.71 14.96 -16.47
C ARG A 130 -8.95 15.01 -17.35
N GLN A 131 -9.51 13.85 -17.68
CA GLN A 131 -10.74 13.69 -18.45
C GLN A 131 -12.02 13.91 -17.62
N LYS A 132 -11.90 14.18 -16.31
CA LYS A 132 -13.03 14.33 -15.38
C LYS A 132 -13.92 13.08 -15.29
N LYS A 133 -13.31 11.90 -15.45
CA LYS A 133 -13.95 10.57 -15.39
C LYS A 133 -13.66 9.81 -14.10
N MET A 134 -12.76 10.31 -13.27
CA MET A 134 -12.50 9.81 -11.93
C MET A 134 -12.52 10.99 -10.97
N GLY A 135 -13.38 10.92 -9.96
CA GLY A 135 -13.46 11.91 -8.89
C GLY A 135 -12.75 11.46 -7.62
N ARG A 136 -13.15 12.09 -6.52
CA ARG A 136 -12.63 11.88 -5.17
C ARG A 136 -12.94 10.49 -4.62
N GLU A 137 -13.95 9.82 -5.14
CA GLU A 137 -14.29 8.44 -4.80
C GLU A 137 -13.15 7.44 -5.06
N ASN A 138 -12.25 7.78 -6.00
CA ASN A 138 -11.24 6.90 -6.59
C ASN A 138 -11.84 5.58 -7.15
N LEU A 139 -11.04 4.84 -7.92
CA LEU A 139 -11.44 3.53 -8.42
C LEU A 139 -11.07 2.41 -7.44
N ASP A 140 -11.66 1.22 -7.65
CA ASP A 140 -11.32 0.01 -6.90
C ASP A 140 -10.11 -0.76 -7.47
N ASP A 141 -9.35 -0.08 -8.33
CA ASP A 141 -8.07 -0.57 -8.85
C ASP A 141 -7.09 -0.78 -7.68
N CYS A 142 -6.29 -1.84 -7.73
CA CYS A 142 -5.27 -2.18 -6.74
C CYS A 142 -3.95 -2.57 -7.41
N ILE A 143 -2.84 -2.42 -6.69
CA ILE A 143 -1.58 -3.10 -7.01
C ILE A 143 -1.32 -4.15 -5.93
N PHE A 144 -1.09 -5.40 -6.33
CA PHE A 144 -0.59 -6.45 -5.43
C PHE A 144 0.92 -6.60 -5.62
N THR A 145 1.68 -6.37 -4.56
CA THR A 145 3.15 -6.47 -4.54
C THR A 145 3.56 -7.54 -3.51
N PRO A 146 3.97 -8.73 -3.96
CA PRO A 146 4.38 -9.80 -3.04
C PRO A 146 5.80 -9.63 -2.53
N GLY A 147 6.08 -10.19 -1.34
CA GLY A 147 7.46 -10.34 -0.85
C GLY A 147 8.21 -9.03 -0.56
N VAL A 148 7.47 -7.99 -0.15
CA VAL A 148 8.05 -6.72 0.29
C VAL A 148 8.81 -6.94 1.59
N VAL A 149 10.10 -6.62 1.61
CA VAL A 149 10.97 -6.78 2.78
C VAL A 149 10.93 -5.50 3.61
N VAL A 150 10.61 -5.63 4.89
CA VAL A 150 10.72 -4.58 5.90
C VAL A 150 12.06 -4.74 6.61
N PHE A 151 12.88 -3.70 6.58
CA PHE A 151 14.27 -3.73 7.06
C PHE A 151 14.63 -2.54 7.96
N ARG A 152 13.67 -1.67 8.26
CA ARG A 152 13.76 -0.65 9.31
C ARG A 152 12.61 -0.82 10.30
N GLU A 153 12.81 -0.35 11.52
CA GLU A 153 11.78 -0.41 12.56
C GLU A 153 10.60 0.53 12.24
N ASP A 154 9.37 0.08 12.51
CA ASP A 154 8.16 0.87 12.28
C ASP A 154 7.87 1.75 13.50
N ASN A 155 8.77 2.68 13.75
CA ASN A 155 8.70 3.65 14.83
C ASN A 155 8.94 5.08 14.31
N PHE A 156 9.28 6.01 15.19
CA PHE A 156 9.52 7.39 14.80
C PHE A 156 10.93 7.65 14.25
N GLU A 157 11.92 6.85 14.66
CA GLU A 157 13.33 6.99 14.28
C GLU A 157 13.68 6.20 13.00
N MET A 158 12.96 5.11 12.72
CA MET A 158 13.11 4.29 11.52
C MET A 158 14.52 3.71 11.35
N ASP A 159 15.12 3.28 12.47
CA ASP A 159 16.44 2.66 12.50
C ASP A 159 16.49 1.39 11.64
N VAL A 160 17.64 1.15 11.01
CA VAL A 160 17.88 -0.08 10.24
C VAL A 160 17.94 -1.27 11.21
N LEU A 161 17.16 -2.29 10.90
CA LEU A 161 17.17 -3.55 11.65
C LEU A 161 18.39 -4.40 11.24
N PRO A 162 18.92 -5.24 12.13
CA PRO A 162 19.84 -6.30 11.76
C PRO A 162 19.25 -7.23 10.68
N ASP A 163 20.07 -7.72 9.76
CA ASP A 163 19.63 -8.55 8.62
C ASP A 163 18.81 -9.79 9.03
N ASN A 164 19.10 -10.36 10.20
CA ASN A 164 18.37 -11.51 10.75
C ASN A 164 16.99 -11.16 11.35
N GLU A 165 16.66 -9.87 11.47
CA GLU A 165 15.36 -9.37 11.92
C GLU A 165 14.48 -8.87 10.77
N TRP A 166 15.00 -8.83 9.54
CA TRP A 166 14.22 -8.47 8.37
C TRP A 166 13.11 -9.49 8.15
N TYR A 167 11.96 -9.01 7.69
CA TYR A 167 10.80 -9.86 7.45
C TYR A 167 10.06 -9.43 6.18
N SER A 168 9.34 -10.36 5.58
CA SER A 168 8.60 -10.13 4.34
C SER A 168 7.10 -10.12 4.58
N VAL A 169 6.40 -9.24 3.87
CA VAL A 169 4.94 -9.18 3.80
C VAL A 169 4.51 -9.00 2.35
N ASP A 170 3.29 -9.42 2.03
CA ASP A 170 2.65 -8.99 0.79
C ASP A 170 1.95 -7.64 1.02
N VAL A 171 1.87 -6.79 0.01
CA VAL A 171 1.23 -5.47 0.11
C VAL A 171 0.17 -5.33 -0.97
N ILE A 172 -1.05 -4.95 -0.56
CA ILE A 172 -2.08 -4.44 -1.46
C ILE A 172 -2.06 -2.92 -1.37
N THR A 173 -1.83 -2.24 -2.48
CA THR A 173 -1.86 -0.78 -2.62
C THR A 173 -3.19 -0.40 -3.25
N CYS A 174 -4.04 0.31 -2.51
CA CYS A 174 -5.35 0.73 -2.97
C CYS A 174 -5.71 2.10 -2.39
N ALA A 175 -6.26 2.99 -3.22
CA ALA A 175 -6.62 4.33 -2.81
C ALA A 175 -8.00 4.36 -2.12
N ALA A 176 -8.05 4.95 -0.94
CA ALA A 176 -9.30 5.27 -0.25
C ALA A 176 -10.03 6.43 -0.95
N PRO A 177 -11.35 6.61 -0.77
CA PRO A 177 -12.01 7.85 -1.19
C PRO A 177 -11.39 9.06 -0.46
N ASP A 178 -11.17 10.15 -1.18
CA ASP A 178 -10.62 11.39 -0.63
C ASP A 178 -11.76 12.32 -0.18
N LEU A 179 -12.06 12.32 1.11
CA LEU A 179 -13.13 13.15 1.70
C LEU A 179 -12.71 14.61 1.94
N ARG A 180 -11.46 14.99 1.60
CA ARG A 180 -11.02 16.37 1.79
C ARG A 180 -11.66 17.27 0.76
N PHE A 181 -12.18 18.39 1.23
CA PHE A 181 -12.66 19.47 0.37
C PHE A 181 -11.51 20.01 -0.49
N SER A 182 -11.78 20.21 -1.79
CA SER A 182 -10.93 21.04 -2.63
C SER A 182 -11.74 22.06 -3.42
N PRO A 183 -11.33 23.34 -3.41
CA PRO A 183 -11.96 24.38 -4.23
C PRO A 183 -11.90 24.10 -5.74
N SER A 184 -10.98 23.25 -6.18
CA SER A 184 -10.81 22.85 -7.58
C SER A 184 -11.84 21.80 -8.05
N ASP A 185 -12.60 21.20 -7.13
CA ASP A 185 -13.52 20.14 -7.47
C ASP A 185 -14.77 20.75 -8.13
N LEU A 186 -15.13 20.25 -9.32
CA LEU A 186 -16.30 20.73 -10.06
C LEU A 186 -17.61 20.45 -9.32
N LYS A 187 -17.62 19.42 -8.47
CA LYS A 187 -18.71 19.08 -7.58
C LYS A 187 -18.10 18.64 -6.23
N PRO A 188 -18.59 19.14 -5.10
CA PRO A 188 -18.18 18.63 -3.81
C PRO A 188 -18.46 17.13 -3.71
N PHE A 189 -17.45 16.34 -3.37
CA PHE A 189 -17.64 14.95 -3.00
C PHE A 189 -18.01 14.89 -1.52
N ASN A 190 -19.31 14.79 -1.24
CA ASN A 190 -19.86 14.75 0.09
C ASN A 190 -20.87 13.59 0.19
N PRO A 191 -20.39 12.33 0.15
CA PRO A 191 -21.26 11.17 0.22
C PRO A 191 -21.96 11.11 1.58
N THR A 192 -23.18 10.59 1.58
CA THR A 192 -23.85 10.13 2.80
C THR A 192 -23.08 8.96 3.43
N GLU A 193 -23.33 8.68 4.70
CA GLU A 193 -22.75 7.50 5.37
C GLU A 193 -23.09 6.20 4.63
N GLU A 194 -24.32 6.08 4.09
CA GLU A 194 -24.75 4.91 3.34
C GLU A 194 -23.99 4.75 2.01
N GLU A 195 -23.79 5.85 1.27
CA GLU A 195 -23.00 5.85 0.03
C GLU A 195 -21.53 5.48 0.31
N LEU A 196 -20.97 6.05 1.38
CA LEU A 196 -19.60 5.78 1.78
C LEU A 196 -19.42 4.33 2.26
N GLN A 197 -20.39 3.80 3.01
CA GLN A 197 -20.41 2.39 3.41
C GLN A 197 -20.44 1.47 2.18
N LYS A 198 -21.36 1.70 1.23
CA LYS A 198 -21.45 0.89 0.00
C LYS A 198 -20.16 0.91 -0.80
N LEU A 199 -19.55 2.09 -0.96
CA LEU A 199 -18.25 2.26 -1.62
C LEU A 199 -17.17 1.44 -0.91
N HIS A 200 -17.06 1.55 0.42
CA HIS A 200 -16.08 0.80 1.18
C HIS A 200 -16.33 -0.71 1.15
N GLU A 201 -17.58 -1.18 1.23
CA GLU A 201 -17.91 -2.60 1.14
C GLU A 201 -17.50 -3.19 -0.22
N GLN A 202 -17.77 -2.46 -1.32
CA GLN A 202 -17.35 -2.87 -2.65
C GLN A 202 -15.82 -2.97 -2.75
N ARG A 203 -15.11 -1.93 -2.31
CA ARG A 203 -13.63 -1.90 -2.35
C ARG A 203 -13.01 -2.95 -1.45
N TRP A 204 -13.53 -3.15 -0.24
CA TRP A 204 -13.04 -4.16 0.70
C TRP A 204 -13.29 -5.58 0.19
N LYS A 205 -14.41 -5.85 -0.48
CA LYS A 205 -14.62 -7.15 -1.15
C LYS A 205 -13.50 -7.43 -2.14
N LYS A 206 -13.13 -6.44 -2.96
CA LYS A 206 -12.01 -6.57 -3.90
C LYS A 206 -10.69 -6.84 -3.17
N ILE A 207 -10.32 -5.98 -2.20
CA ILE A 207 -9.06 -6.09 -1.44
C ILE A 207 -8.94 -7.47 -0.76
N LEU A 208 -10.00 -7.93 -0.09
CA LEU A 208 -9.99 -9.22 0.60
C LEU A 208 -9.94 -10.39 -0.38
N SER A 209 -10.63 -10.30 -1.52
CA SER A 209 -10.56 -11.32 -2.58
C SER A 209 -9.17 -11.40 -3.22
N VAL A 210 -8.45 -10.28 -3.37
CA VAL A 210 -7.04 -10.28 -3.78
C VAL A 210 -6.21 -11.02 -2.74
N ALA A 211 -6.30 -10.60 -1.47
CA ALA A 211 -5.50 -11.15 -0.38
C ALA A 211 -5.69 -12.67 -0.22
N ALA A 212 -6.91 -13.16 -0.37
CA ALA A 212 -7.21 -14.56 -0.18
C ALA A 212 -6.84 -15.46 -1.37
N LYS A 213 -6.59 -14.91 -2.57
CA LYS A 213 -6.12 -15.67 -3.74
C LYS A 213 -4.60 -15.72 -3.90
N LYS A 214 -3.87 -14.83 -3.23
CA LYS A 214 -2.43 -14.65 -3.47
C LYS A 214 -1.59 -15.26 -2.37
#